data_AF-U2JU95-F1
#
_entry.id   AF-U2JU95-F1
#
_cell.length_a   1.000
_cell.length_b   1.000
_cell.length_c   1.000
_cell.angle_alpha   90.00
_cell.angle_beta   90.00
_cell.angle_gamma   90.00
#
_symmetry.space_group_name_H-M   'P 1'
#
loop_
_entity.id
_entity.type
_entity.pdbx_description
1 polymer ?
#
loop_
_entity_poly.entity_id
_entity_poly.type
_entity_poly.pdbx_seq_one_letter_code
_entity_poly.pdbx_strand_id
1 'polypeptide(L)'
;SKTYGEYKNIRLTEEEYRKLKEKLQGHTDMMIEKLSRYIKSTGKTYQDHYVTILNWYEQDKDKLSQKKTRKIPTLEDYDKGEHL
;
A
#
# COMPACT_ATOMS: atom_id res chain seq x y z
N SER A 1 17.11 15.64 -3.85
CA SER A 1 15.84 14.94 -3.55
C SER A 1 14.68 15.68 -4.17
N LYS A 2 13.67 14.98 -4.70
CA LYS A 2 12.41 15.53 -5.22
C LYS A 2 11.26 15.17 -4.27
N THR A 3 10.18 15.96 -4.33
CA THR A 3 8.94 15.71 -3.58
C THR A 3 7.87 15.12 -4.49
N TYR A 4 7.23 14.05 -4.02
CA TYR A 4 6.19 13.30 -4.71
C TYR A 4 4.90 13.27 -3.86
N GLY A 5 3.83 12.72 -4.45
CA GLY A 5 2.50 12.73 -3.85
C GLY A 5 1.68 13.97 -4.24
N GLU A 6 0.36 13.87 -4.13
CA GLU A 6 -0.60 14.97 -4.29
C GLU A 6 -0.23 16.15 -3.38
N TYR A 7 0.15 15.88 -2.13
CA TYR A 7 0.49 16.92 -1.14
C TYR A 7 1.97 17.30 -1.10
N LYS A 8 2.80 16.80 -2.04
CA LYS A 8 4.25 17.05 -2.12
C LYS A 8 5.01 16.82 -0.80
N ASN A 9 4.53 15.87 0.00
CA ASN A 9 5.05 15.55 1.33
C ASN A 9 5.95 14.31 1.35
N ILE A 10 6.15 13.63 0.22
CA ILE A 10 7.03 12.46 0.11
C ILE A 10 8.36 12.86 -0.50
N ARG A 11 9.41 12.89 0.30
CA ARG A 11 10.78 13.18 -0.15
C ARG A 11 11.50 11.89 -0.53
N LEU A 12 11.97 11.83 -1.77
CA LEU A 12 12.81 10.74 -2.29
C LEU A 12 13.98 11.31 -3.08
N THR A 13 15.11 10.63 -3.07
CA THR A 13 16.19 10.84 -4.03
C THR A 13 15.84 10.23 -5.38
N GLU A 14 16.56 10.62 -6.44
CA GLU A 14 16.33 10.04 -7.77
C GLU A 14 16.67 8.54 -7.79
N GLU A 15 17.69 8.13 -7.02
CA GLU A 15 18.05 6.73 -6.86
C GLU A 15 16.96 5.92 -6.14
N GLU A 16 16.42 6.43 -5.03
CA GLU A 16 15.33 5.78 -4.30
C GLU A 16 14.08 5.64 -5.17
N TYR A 17 13.71 6.68 -5.90
CA TYR A 17 12.56 6.64 -6.81
C TYR A 17 12.77 5.60 -7.93
N ARG A 18 13.98 5.52 -8.50
CA ARG A 18 14.33 4.49 -9.50
C ARG A 18 14.22 3.09 -8.91
N LYS A 19 14.80 2.86 -7.72
CA LYS A 19 14.73 1.58 -7.00
C LYS A 19 13.27 1.17 -6.70
N LEU A 20 12.42 2.13 -6.32
CA LEU A 20 10.99 1.88 -6.14
C LEU A 20 10.33 1.45 -7.45
N LYS A 21 10.58 2.15 -8.56
CA LYS A 21 10.06 1.76 -9.88
C LYS A 21 10.45 0.34 -10.28
N GLU A 22 11.69 -0.06 -10.04
CA GLU A 22 12.18 -1.40 -10.34
C GLU A 22 11.52 -2.47 -9.44
N LYS A 23 11.37 -2.20 -8.14
CA LYS A 23 10.83 -3.17 -7.16
C LYS A 23 9.30 -3.28 -7.17
N LEU A 24 8.60 -2.14 -7.26
CA LEU A 24 7.14 -2.04 -7.17
C LEU A 24 6.47 -2.03 -8.54
N GLN A 25 7.25 -1.87 -9.62
CA GLN A 25 6.74 -1.80 -10.99
C GLN A 25 5.62 -0.74 -11.09
N GLY A 26 4.47 -1.11 -11.66
CA GLY A 26 3.31 -0.22 -11.84
C GLY A 26 2.65 0.24 -10.53
N HIS A 27 3.05 -0.25 -9.36
CA HIS A 27 2.47 0.15 -8.07
C HIS A 27 3.18 1.33 -7.41
N THR A 28 4.27 1.83 -7.99
CA THR A 28 5.10 2.88 -7.39
C THR A 28 4.30 4.14 -7.08
N ASP A 29 3.60 4.71 -8.06
CA ASP A 29 2.85 5.95 -7.88
C ASP A 29 1.67 5.76 -6.90
N MET A 30 0.99 4.61 -6.96
CA MET A 30 -0.06 4.25 -6.00
C MET A 30 0.46 4.24 -4.56
N MET A 31 1.62 3.63 -4.31
CA MET A 31 2.19 3.54 -2.96
C MET A 31 2.66 4.91 -2.45
N ILE A 32 3.24 5.73 -3.33
CA ILE A 32 3.59 7.12 -3.02
C ILE A 32 2.34 7.90 -2.61
N GLU A 33 1.24 7.81 -3.37
CA GLU A 33 -0.01 8.52 -3.04
C GLU A 33 -0.68 7.99 -1.77
N LYS A 34 -0.59 6.67 -1.52
CA LYS A 34 -1.08 6.07 -0.28
C LYS A 34 -0.37 6.67 0.94
N LEU A 35 0.95 6.76 0.89
CA LEU A 35 1.74 7.37 1.98
C LEU A 35 1.49 8.88 2.08
N SER A 36 1.39 9.57 0.94
CA SER A 36 1.13 11.01 0.88
C SER A 36 -0.17 11.39 1.60
N ARG A 37 -1.27 10.69 1.27
CA ARG A 37 -2.57 10.87 1.93
C ARG A 37 -2.51 10.54 3.41
N TYR A 38 -1.83 9.47 3.78
CA TYR A 38 -1.73 9.05 5.18
C TYR A 38 -1.01 10.08 6.05
N ILE A 39 0.13 10.61 5.59
CA ILE A 39 0.85 11.69 6.30
C ILE A 39 -0.06 12.91 6.42
N LYS A 40 -0.76 13.28 5.35
CA LYS A 40 -1.64 14.45 5.35
C LYS A 40 -2.83 14.30 6.31
N SER A 41 -3.43 13.11 6.40
CA SER A 41 -4.60 12.87 7.23
C SER A 41 -4.27 12.62 8.70
N THR A 42 -3.11 12.00 8.99
CA THR A 42 -2.74 11.61 10.36
C THR A 42 -1.76 12.56 11.03
N GLY A 43 -1.08 13.42 10.26
CA GLY A 43 0.01 14.27 10.75
C GLY A 43 1.29 13.51 11.10
N LYS A 44 1.36 12.20 10.82
CA LYS A 44 2.57 11.41 11.08
C LYS A 44 3.70 11.80 10.14
N THR A 45 4.92 11.78 10.64
CA THR A 45 6.13 12.01 9.85
C THR A 45 6.99 10.76 9.85
N TYR A 46 7.57 10.44 8.69
CA TYR A 46 8.50 9.33 8.54
C TYR A 46 9.88 9.89 8.21
N GLN A 47 10.92 9.37 8.86
CA GLN A 47 12.30 9.79 8.61
C GLN A 47 12.78 9.35 7.23
N ASP A 48 12.37 8.15 6.79
CA ASP A 48 12.73 7.58 5.50
C ASP A 48 11.45 7.11 4.77
N HIS A 49 11.06 7.86 3.74
CA HIS A 49 9.88 7.52 2.95
C HIS A 49 10.12 6.31 2.04
N TYR A 50 11.34 6.07 1.59
CA TYR A 50 11.68 4.94 0.73
C TYR A 50 11.45 3.62 1.47
N VAL A 51 12.01 3.48 2.67
CA VAL A 51 11.84 2.29 3.52
C VAL A 51 10.37 2.12 3.93
N THR A 52 9.67 3.20 4.24
CA THR A 52 8.25 3.15 4.60
C THR A 52 7.40 2.60 3.45
N ILE A 53 7.62 3.08 2.23
CA ILE A 53 6.94 2.59 1.02
C ILE A 53 7.23 1.11 0.78
N LEU A 54 8.49 0.68 0.94
CA LEU A 54 8.87 -0.72 0.78
C LEU A 54 8.16 -1.63 1.79
N ASN A 55 8.22 -1.30 3.08
CA ASN A 55 7.58 -2.09 4.13
C ASN A 55 6.08 -2.21 3.91
N TRP A 56 5.42 -1.12 3.51
CA TRP A 56 3.98 -1.15 3.20
C TRP A 56 3.68 -2.00 1.97
N TYR A 57 4.53 -1.96 0.95
CA TYR A 57 4.34 -2.77 -0.24
C TYR A 57 4.49 -4.26 0.07
N GLU A 58 5.49 -4.66 0.85
CA GLU A 58 5.68 -6.05 1.26
C GLU A 58 4.49 -6.57 2.09
N GLN A 59 3.97 -5.77 3.02
CA GLN A 59 2.77 -6.11 3.80
C GLN A 59 1.49 -6.19 2.96
N ASP A 60 1.37 -5.37 1.91
CA ASP A 60 0.20 -5.34 1.04
C ASP A 60 0.29 -6.38 -0.09
N LYS A 61 1.49 -6.86 -0.45
CA LYS A 61 1.71 -7.77 -1.59
C LYS A 61 0.89 -9.05 -1.47
N ASP A 62 0.75 -9.60 -0.27
CA ASP A 62 -0.07 -10.79 -0.02
C ASP A 62 -1.58 -10.50 -0.15
N LYS A 63 -2.02 -9.28 0.19
CA LYS A 63 -3.42 -8.85 0.02
C LYS A 63 -3.73 -8.51 -1.44
N LEU A 64 -2.74 -8.01 -2.19
CA LEU A 64 -2.83 -7.73 -3.62
C LEU A 64 -2.91 -9.04 -4.44
N SER A 65 -2.21 -10.09 -4.02
CA SER A 65 -2.25 -11.41 -4.67
C SER A 65 -3.50 -12.24 -4.29
N GLN A 66 -3.96 -12.17 -3.03
CA GLN A 66 -5.15 -12.90 -2.55
C GLN A 66 -6.49 -12.40 -3.12
N LYS A 67 -6.57 -11.23 -3.75
CA LYS A 67 -7.81 -10.78 -4.41
C LYS A 67 -8.26 -11.68 -5.57
N LYS A 68 -7.41 -12.59 -6.07
CA LYS A 68 -7.82 -13.64 -7.02
C LYS A 68 -8.41 -14.90 -6.38
N THR A 69 -8.32 -15.08 -5.06
CA THR A 69 -8.74 -16.31 -4.35
C THR A 69 -9.63 -16.07 -3.14
N ARG A 70 -10.25 -14.88 -2.99
CA ARG A 70 -11.37 -14.74 -2.06
C ARG A 70 -12.56 -15.54 -2.60
N LYS A 71 -12.64 -16.81 -2.17
CA LYS A 71 -13.91 -17.55 -2.10
C LYS A 71 -14.88 -16.64 -1.36
N ILE A 72 -15.81 -16.06 -2.10
CA ILE A 72 -17.02 -15.46 -1.54
C ILE A 72 -17.72 -16.63 -0.83
N PRO A 73 -17.95 -16.59 0.50
CA PRO A 73 -18.74 -17.62 1.16
C PRO A 73 -20.08 -17.72 0.42
N THR A 74 -20.44 -18.92 -0.03
CA THR A 74 -21.73 -19.11 -0.69
C THR A 74 -22.84 -19.02 0.35
N LEU A 75 -24.05 -18.67 -0.08
CA LEU A 75 -25.23 -18.56 0.80
C LEU A 75 -25.45 -19.84 1.63
N GLU A 76 -25.00 -20.99 1.14
CA GLU A 76 -25.05 -22.31 1.78
C GLU A 76 -24.23 -22.41 3.08
N ASP A 77 -23.20 -21.59 3.27
CA ASP A 77 -22.41 -21.57 4.50
C ASP A 77 -23.14 -20.84 5.66
N TYR A 78 -24.16 -20.03 5.35
CA TYR A 78 -24.97 -19.30 6.35
C TYR A 78 -26.10 -20.15 6.94
N ASP A 79 -26.56 -21.17 6.20
CA ASP A 79 -27.67 -22.05 6.57
C ASP A 79 -27.26 -23.20 7.53
N LYS A 80 -25.97 -23.28 7.88
CA LYS A 80 -25.41 -24.24 8.87
C LYS A 80 -25.21 -23.65 10.26
N GLY A 81 -25.70 -22.43 10.52
CA GLY A 81 -25.72 -21.87 11.88
C GLY A 81 -26.87 -22.46 12.69
N GLU A 82 -26.55 -23.28 13.69
CA GLU A 82 -27.52 -23.77 14.68
C GLU A 82 -28.41 -22.65 15.22
N HIS A 83 -29.73 -22.83 15.09
CA HIS A 83 -30.72 -22.10 15.87
C HIS A 83 -30.61 -22.56 17.34
N LEU A 84 -30.13 -21.67 18.22
CA LEU A 84 -30.35 -21.76 19.67
C LEU A 84 -31.80 -21.41 20.02
#